data_AF-A0A0A5GKE1-F1
#
_entry.id   AF-A0A0A5GKE1-F1
#
_cell.length_a   1.000
_cell.length_b   1.000
_cell.length_c   1.000
_cell.angle_alpha   90.00
_cell.angle_beta   90.00
_cell.angle_gamma   90.00
#
_symmetry.space_group_name_H-M   'P 1'
#
loop_
_entity.id
_entity.type
_entity.pdbx_description
1 polymer ?
#
loop_
_entity_poly.entity_id
_entity_poly.type
_entity_poly.pdbx_seq_one_letter_code
_entity_poly.pdbx_strand_id
1 'polypeptide(L)'
;METLPFNMEYVYGKQLREVPVNADDMLKGTNYLIDLLHNDLVEKRTKAKWCSWIGVYSRILGDVSVSEQYLLQSINLYKELDDYNQIFVSSLRLAVTYQWKGQYDQAIACLQQLLSEVDGRTELETYRDFVYQHLGKCYFEQGAYREAIDFFMKAYVIRQVKGDEKLLQSTEYALSQCKAATV
;
A
#
# COMPACT_ATOMS: atom_id res chain seq x y z
N MET A 1 -2.94 -8.15 15.84
CA MET A 1 -2.06 -6.96 15.73
C MET A 1 -1.98 -6.44 17.15
N GLU A 2 -0.81 -6.27 17.75
CA GLU A 2 -0.73 -5.58 19.04
C GLU A 2 -1.46 -4.25 18.90
N THR A 3 -2.45 -4.01 19.76
CA THR A 3 -3.21 -2.77 19.75
C THR A 3 -2.28 -1.69 20.24
N LEU A 4 -1.79 -0.87 19.30
CA LEU A 4 -1.02 0.31 19.62
C LEU A 4 -1.89 1.25 20.48
N PRO A 5 -1.33 1.91 21.51
CA PRO A 5 -2.08 2.83 22.35
C PRO A 5 -2.34 4.18 21.67
N PHE A 6 -2.40 4.20 20.33
CA PHE A 6 -2.51 5.39 19.48
C PHE A 6 -3.53 5.14 18.36
N ASN A 7 -4.24 6.18 17.94
CA ASN A 7 -5.09 6.09 16.76
C ASN A 7 -4.23 6.07 15.47
N MET A 8 -4.13 4.90 14.86
CA MET A 8 -3.38 4.67 13.60
C MET A 8 -4.28 4.63 12.36
N GLU A 9 -5.56 5.01 12.50
CA GLU A 9 -6.52 4.96 11.40
C GLU A 9 -6.26 6.07 10.37
N TYR A 10 -6.66 5.79 9.14
CA TYR A 10 -6.61 6.73 8.03
C TYR A 10 -7.88 6.60 7.17
N VAL A 11 -8.17 7.65 6.42
CA VAL A 11 -9.24 7.72 5.42
C VAL A 11 -8.65 8.05 4.05
N TYR A 12 -9.45 7.99 2.99
CA TYR A 12 -9.00 8.40 1.65
C TYR A 12 -9.40 9.86 1.36
N GLY A 13 -8.42 10.69 1.02
CA GLY A 13 -8.62 12.09 0.62
C GLY A 13 -8.92 12.26 -0.88
N LYS A 14 -8.95 13.52 -1.33
CA LYS A 14 -9.35 13.93 -2.70
C LYS A 14 -8.52 13.31 -3.84
N GLN A 15 -7.29 12.90 -3.57
CA GLN A 15 -6.39 12.27 -4.56
C GLN A 15 -6.35 10.74 -4.46
N LEU A 16 -7.34 10.11 -3.79
CA LEU A 16 -7.33 8.67 -3.49
C LEU A 16 -6.14 8.22 -2.62
N ARG A 17 -5.43 9.18 -2.01
CA ARG A 17 -4.34 8.98 -1.05
C ARG A 17 -4.90 8.88 0.36
N GLU A 18 -4.22 8.08 1.16
CA GLU A 18 -4.51 7.92 2.58
C GLU A 18 -4.21 9.24 3.33
N VAL A 19 -5.03 9.58 4.31
CA VAL A 19 -4.89 10.76 5.17
C VAL A 19 -5.13 10.32 6.60
N PRO A 20 -4.26 10.66 7.57
CA PRO A 20 -4.42 10.17 8.93
C PRO A 20 -5.68 10.77 9.56
N VAL A 21 -6.42 9.97 10.33
CA VAL A 21 -7.53 10.47 11.16
C VAL A 21 -7.00 11.36 12.28
N ASN A 22 -5.86 10.99 12.87
CA ASN A 22 -5.13 11.78 13.85
C ASN A 22 -3.63 11.70 13.54
N ALA A 23 -3.06 12.79 13.00
CA ALA A 23 -1.65 12.85 12.61
C ALA A 23 -0.70 12.76 13.82
N ASP A 24 -1.06 13.37 14.95
CA ASP A 24 -0.22 13.37 16.15
C ASP A 24 -0.13 11.97 16.77
N ASP A 25 -1.25 11.26 16.84
CA ASP A 25 -1.28 9.88 17.34
C ASP A 25 -0.55 8.93 16.38
N MET A 26 -0.75 9.08 15.07
CA MET A 26 -0.01 8.29 14.09
C MET A 26 1.50 8.53 14.18
N LEU A 27 1.93 9.77 14.39
CA LEU A 27 3.34 10.11 14.60
C LEU A 27 3.89 9.45 15.88
N LYS A 28 3.18 9.57 17.00
CA LYS A 28 3.58 8.92 18.27
C LYS A 28 3.64 7.41 18.15
N GLY A 29 2.65 6.79 17.51
CA GLY A 29 2.62 5.34 17.30
C GLY A 29 3.72 4.86 16.34
N THR A 30 4.05 5.66 15.32
CA THR A 30 5.18 5.36 14.42
C THR A 30 6.50 5.40 15.18
N ASN A 31 6.74 6.44 15.98
CA ASN A 31 7.94 6.55 16.80
C ASN A 31 8.03 5.43 17.85
N TYR A 32 6.91 5.08 18.48
CA TYR A 32 6.85 3.97 19.41
C TYR A 32 7.26 2.63 18.76
N LEU A 33 6.79 2.36 17.54
CA LEU A 33 7.23 1.18 16.79
C LEU A 33 8.72 1.22 16.47
N ILE A 34 9.27 2.39 16.12
CA ILE A 34 10.71 2.58 15.87
C ILE A 34 11.52 2.31 17.13
N ASP A 35 11.09 2.79 18.29
CA ASP A 35 11.75 2.54 19.57
C ASP A 35 11.79 1.04 19.89
N LEU A 36 10.69 0.32 19.64
CA LEU A 36 10.61 -1.12 19.86
C LEU A 36 11.54 -1.93 18.94
N LEU A 37 11.91 -1.42 17.75
CA LEU A 37 12.85 -2.12 16.86
C LEU A 37 14.25 -2.28 17.46
N HIS A 38 14.65 -1.37 18.34
CA HIS A 38 15.94 -1.39 19.05
C HIS A 38 15.99 -2.45 20.16
N ASN A 39 14.87 -3.09 20.48
CA ASN A 39 14.84 -4.18 21.45
C ASN A 39 15.32 -5.49 20.79
N ASP A 40 16.43 -6.03 21.29
CA ASP A 40 17.05 -7.26 20.77
C ASP A 40 16.22 -8.52 21.04
N LEU A 41 15.26 -8.47 21.96
CA LEU A 41 14.36 -9.59 22.25
C LEU A 41 13.22 -9.73 21.23
N VAL A 42 13.02 -8.72 20.37
CA VAL A 42 11.96 -8.75 19.37
C VAL A 42 12.36 -9.68 18.23
N GLU A 43 11.50 -10.66 17.96
CA GLU A 43 11.72 -11.61 16.87
C GLU A 43 11.84 -10.91 15.51
N LYS A 44 12.69 -11.47 14.65
CA LYS A 44 12.94 -10.93 13.30
C LYS A 44 11.65 -10.73 12.49
N ARG A 45 10.72 -11.68 12.56
CA ARG A 45 9.41 -11.61 11.90
C ARG A 45 8.58 -10.43 12.38
N THR A 46 8.60 -10.15 13.69
CA THR A 46 7.92 -8.99 14.30
C THR A 46 8.59 -7.69 13.89
N LYS A 47 9.93 -7.63 13.86
CA LYS A 47 10.67 -6.47 13.34
C LYS A 47 10.29 -6.18 11.88
N ALA A 48 10.28 -7.20 11.02
CA ALA A 48 9.88 -7.06 9.61
C ALA A 48 8.47 -6.48 9.46
N LYS A 49 7.53 -7.02 10.24
CA LYS A 49 6.14 -6.53 10.28
C LYS A 49 6.06 -5.07 10.70
N TRP A 50 6.75 -4.68 11.77
CA TRP A 50 6.74 -3.29 12.23
C TRP A 50 7.41 -2.35 11.23
N CYS A 51 8.54 -2.72 10.63
CA CYS A 51 9.13 -1.97 9.53
C CYS A 51 8.12 -1.74 8.39
N SER A 52 7.34 -2.78 8.03
CA SER A 52 6.29 -2.65 7.02
C SER A 52 5.22 -1.62 7.40
N TRP A 53 4.82 -1.57 8.67
CA TRP A 53 3.79 -0.63 9.16
C TRP A 53 4.34 0.78 9.37
N ILE A 54 5.54 0.93 9.92
CA ILE A 54 6.26 2.21 9.97
C ILE A 54 6.33 2.79 8.56
N GLY A 55 6.70 1.97 7.58
CA GLY A 55 6.70 2.35 6.18
C GLY A 55 5.38 2.97 5.70
N VAL A 56 4.26 2.33 6.01
CA VAL A 56 2.92 2.83 5.65
C VAL A 56 2.61 4.14 6.38
N TYR A 57 2.79 4.20 7.69
CA TYR A 57 2.46 5.38 8.48
C TYR A 57 3.35 6.58 8.14
N SER A 58 4.65 6.38 7.93
CA SER A 58 5.57 7.43 7.50
C SER A 58 5.14 8.05 6.17
N ARG A 59 4.71 7.23 5.19
CA ARG A 59 4.16 7.77 3.93
C ARG A 59 2.93 8.63 4.19
N ILE A 60 1.99 8.15 5.00
CA ILE A 60 0.74 8.86 5.34
C ILE A 60 1.03 10.19 6.06
N LEU A 61 2.07 10.23 6.91
CA LEU A 61 2.56 11.43 7.57
C LEU A 61 3.37 12.37 6.66
N GLY A 62 3.60 11.98 5.39
CA GLY A 62 4.31 12.77 4.39
C GLY A 62 5.81 12.46 4.28
N ASP A 63 6.36 11.60 5.14
CA ASP A 63 7.76 11.17 5.09
C ASP A 63 7.93 9.95 4.18
N VAL A 64 7.89 10.21 2.88
CA VAL A 64 8.03 9.20 1.82
C VAL A 64 9.43 8.58 1.75
N SER A 65 10.46 9.28 2.24
CA SER A 65 11.84 8.78 2.26
C SER A 65 12.02 7.75 3.38
N VAL A 66 11.54 8.06 4.58
CA VAL A 66 11.51 7.10 5.69
C VAL A 66 10.62 5.91 5.36
N SER A 67 9.50 6.15 4.66
CA SER A 67 8.65 5.07 4.16
C SER A 67 9.41 4.05 3.31
N GLU A 68 10.15 4.52 2.30
CA GLU A 68 10.94 3.66 1.42
C GLU A 68 11.99 2.88 2.20
N GLN A 69 12.74 3.54 3.09
CA GLN A 69 13.78 2.91 3.91
C GLN A 69 13.22 1.71 4.71
N TYR A 70 12.14 1.92 5.46
CA TYR A 70 11.58 0.87 6.31
C TYR A 70 10.88 -0.23 5.51
N LEU A 71 10.29 0.08 4.35
CA LEU A 71 9.73 -0.94 3.46
C LEU A 71 10.82 -1.82 2.83
N LEU A 72 11.95 -1.25 2.42
CA LEU A 72 13.11 -2.01 1.95
C LEU A 72 13.69 -2.88 3.08
N GLN A 73 13.77 -2.36 4.30
CA GLN A 73 14.19 -3.15 5.47
C GLN A 73 13.21 -4.31 5.74
N SER A 74 11.90 -4.07 5.67
CA SER A 74 10.86 -5.11 5.79
C SER A 74 11.06 -6.21 4.75
N ILE A 75 11.25 -5.84 3.49
CA ILE A 75 11.50 -6.79 2.39
C ILE A 75 12.75 -7.64 2.67
N ASN A 76 13.85 -7.02 3.08
CA ASN A 76 15.09 -7.73 3.36
C ASN A 76 14.94 -8.71 4.53
N LEU A 77 14.28 -8.30 5.61
CA LEU A 77 14.01 -9.18 6.75
C LEU A 77 13.10 -10.36 6.36
N TYR A 78 12.08 -10.15 5.52
CA TYR A 78 11.24 -11.24 5.03
C TYR A 78 11.96 -12.15 4.03
N LYS A 79 12.95 -11.66 3.27
CA LYS A 79 13.85 -12.49 2.46
C LYS A 79 14.70 -13.41 3.32
N GLU A 80 15.25 -12.90 4.42
CA GLU A 80 15.99 -13.74 5.39
C GLU A 80 15.12 -14.80 6.08
N LEU A 81 13.79 -14.62 6.05
CA LEU A 81 12.81 -15.54 6.62
C LEU A 81 12.13 -16.43 5.57
N ASP A 82 12.50 -16.32 4.30
CA ASP A 82 11.85 -16.99 3.17
C ASP A 82 10.33 -16.79 3.11
N ASP A 83 9.83 -15.64 3.58
CA ASP A 83 8.40 -15.32 3.59
C ASP A 83 8.01 -14.51 2.35
N TYR A 84 7.92 -15.22 1.22
CA TYR A 84 7.60 -14.63 -0.09
C TYR A 84 6.25 -13.91 -0.13
N ASN A 85 5.27 -14.34 0.66
CA ASN A 85 3.98 -13.67 0.74
C ASN A 85 4.12 -12.28 1.39
N GLN A 86 4.93 -12.17 2.45
CA GLN A 86 5.17 -10.87 3.09
C GLN A 86 6.15 -9.98 2.31
N ILE A 87 7.05 -10.57 1.52
CA ILE A 87 7.84 -9.84 0.52
C ILE A 87 6.89 -9.19 -0.50
N PHE A 88 5.92 -9.93 -1.03
CA PHE A 88 4.93 -9.41 -1.96
C PHE A 88 4.16 -8.23 -1.36
N VAL A 89 3.61 -8.40 -0.15
CA VAL A 89 2.84 -7.35 0.55
C VAL A 89 3.70 -6.10 0.81
N SER A 90 4.96 -6.28 1.23
CA SER A 90 5.86 -5.15 1.48
C SER A 90 6.28 -4.45 0.19
N SER A 91 6.44 -5.19 -0.92
CA SER A 91 6.75 -4.64 -2.24
C SER A 91 5.57 -3.87 -2.82
N LEU A 92 4.34 -4.36 -2.63
CA LEU A 92 3.13 -3.64 -2.99
C LEU A 92 3.07 -2.29 -2.26
N ARG A 93 3.33 -2.28 -0.95
CA ARG A 93 3.39 -1.05 -0.15
C ARG A 93 4.50 -0.10 -0.63
N LEU A 94 5.65 -0.63 -1.04
CA LEU A 94 6.75 0.15 -1.59
C LEU A 94 6.38 0.80 -2.92
N ALA A 95 5.65 0.11 -3.79
CA ALA A 95 5.12 0.70 -5.02
C ALA A 95 4.21 1.90 -4.75
N VAL A 96 3.36 1.83 -3.71
CA VAL A 96 2.54 2.98 -3.28
C VAL A 96 3.43 4.14 -2.80
N THR A 97 4.55 3.85 -2.14
CA THR A 97 5.52 4.89 -1.75
C THR A 97 6.17 5.54 -2.97
N TYR A 98 6.52 4.77 -4.01
CA TYR A 98 7.01 5.33 -5.29
C TYR A 98 5.95 6.19 -5.99
N GLN A 99 4.69 5.77 -5.99
CA GLN A 99 3.57 6.58 -6.46
C GLN A 99 3.53 7.93 -5.73
N TRP A 100 3.62 7.95 -4.41
CA TRP A 100 3.57 9.19 -3.63
C TRP A 100 4.76 10.11 -3.86
N LYS A 101 5.92 9.55 -4.20
CA LYS A 101 7.12 10.29 -4.63
C LYS A 101 7.00 10.88 -6.04
N GLY A 102 5.91 10.61 -6.76
CA GLY A 102 5.76 10.96 -8.18
C GLY A 102 6.63 10.12 -9.11
N GLN A 103 7.23 9.03 -8.62
CA GLN A 103 8.05 8.10 -9.39
C GLN A 103 7.15 7.04 -10.04
N TYR A 104 6.24 7.49 -10.90
CA TYR A 104 5.17 6.65 -11.44
C TYR A 104 5.68 5.47 -12.27
N ASP A 105 6.70 5.68 -13.11
CA ASP A 105 7.30 4.60 -13.91
C ASP A 105 7.84 3.47 -13.03
N GLN A 106 8.50 3.84 -11.93
CA GLN A 106 9.06 2.89 -10.97
C GLN A 106 7.95 2.16 -10.19
N ALA A 107 6.90 2.88 -9.79
CA ALA A 107 5.72 2.30 -9.15
C ALA A 107 5.02 1.30 -10.09
N ILE A 108 4.79 1.68 -11.35
CA ILE A 108 4.13 0.84 -12.36
C ILE A 108 4.97 -0.39 -12.68
N ALA A 109 6.28 -0.25 -12.87
CA ALA A 109 7.17 -1.38 -13.11
C ALA A 109 7.12 -2.39 -11.94
N CYS A 110 7.15 -1.90 -10.70
CA CYS A 110 7.01 -2.75 -9.52
C CYS A 110 5.65 -3.46 -9.50
N LEU A 111 4.55 -2.75 -9.73
CA LEU A 111 3.20 -3.33 -9.75
C LEU A 111 3.01 -4.35 -10.88
N GLN A 112 3.60 -4.14 -12.05
CA GLN A 112 3.58 -5.09 -13.16
C GLN A 112 4.34 -6.37 -12.84
N GLN A 113 5.50 -6.25 -12.16
CA GLN A 113 6.21 -7.42 -11.66
C GLN A 113 5.35 -8.21 -10.66
N LEU A 114 4.72 -7.53 -9.71
CA LEU A 114 3.82 -8.17 -8.75
C LEU A 114 2.64 -8.86 -9.45
N LEU A 115 2.08 -8.26 -10.50
CA LEU A 115 1.02 -8.89 -11.27
C LEU A 115 1.48 -10.20 -11.91
N SER A 116 2.70 -10.23 -12.47
CA SER A 116 3.29 -11.45 -13.02
C SER A 116 3.55 -12.52 -11.95
N GLU A 117 3.88 -12.12 -10.72
CA GLU A 117 4.02 -13.06 -9.59
C GLU A 117 2.68 -13.66 -9.19
N VAL A 118 1.60 -12.86 -9.19
CA VAL A 118 0.24 -13.34 -8.92
C VAL A 118 -0.20 -14.39 -9.94
N ASP A 119 0.08 -14.16 -11.23
CA ASP A 119 -0.27 -15.12 -12.31
C ASP A 119 0.38 -16.50 -12.13
N GLY A 120 1.49 -16.59 -11.39
CA GLY A 120 2.20 -17.84 -11.12
C GLY A 120 1.94 -18.46 -9.75
N ARG A 121 1.15 -17.81 -8.87
CA ARG A 121 1.01 -18.19 -7.45
C ARG A 121 -0.40 -17.97 -6.93
N THR A 122 -1.17 -19.04 -6.81
CA THR A 122 -2.57 -19.02 -6.39
C THR A 122 -2.77 -18.36 -5.01
N GLU A 123 -1.81 -18.49 -4.10
CA GLU A 123 -1.85 -17.88 -2.77
C GLU A 123 -1.81 -16.34 -2.80
N LEU A 124 -1.30 -15.75 -3.89
CA LEU A 124 -1.22 -14.30 -4.08
C LEU A 124 -2.45 -13.71 -4.78
N GLU A 125 -3.37 -14.53 -5.30
CA GLU A 125 -4.59 -14.09 -6.00
C GLU A 125 -5.44 -13.15 -5.15
N THR A 126 -5.40 -13.32 -3.83
CA THR A 126 -6.08 -12.43 -2.89
C THR A 126 -5.57 -10.99 -2.92
N TYR A 127 -4.41 -10.71 -3.52
CA TYR A 127 -3.86 -9.37 -3.64
C TYR A 127 -4.03 -8.75 -5.04
N ARG A 128 -4.55 -9.51 -6.03
CA ARG A 128 -4.66 -9.05 -7.42
C ARG A 128 -5.44 -7.74 -7.56
N ASP A 129 -6.55 -7.61 -6.83
CA ASP A 129 -7.36 -6.38 -6.85
C ASP A 129 -6.61 -5.17 -6.29
N PHE A 130 -5.75 -5.36 -5.30
CA PHE A 130 -4.92 -4.27 -4.77
C PHE A 130 -3.89 -3.83 -5.81
N VAL A 131 -3.24 -4.76 -6.52
CA VAL A 131 -2.29 -4.42 -7.58
C VAL A 131 -2.98 -3.61 -8.67
N TYR A 132 -4.15 -4.06 -9.14
CA TYR A 132 -4.95 -3.30 -10.12
C TYR A 132 -5.41 -1.94 -9.59
N GLN A 133 -5.86 -1.86 -8.35
CA GLN A 133 -6.25 -0.58 -7.75
C GLN A 133 -5.08 0.41 -7.73
N HIS A 134 -3.87 -0.04 -7.36
CA HIS A 134 -2.71 0.83 -7.30
C HIS A 134 -2.17 1.22 -8.69
N LEU A 135 -2.26 0.33 -9.68
CA LEU A 135 -1.99 0.70 -11.08
C LEU A 135 -2.95 1.81 -11.53
N GLY A 136 -4.25 1.64 -11.26
CA GLY A 136 -5.26 2.67 -11.55
C GLY A 136 -4.95 4.01 -10.89
N LYS A 137 -4.53 4.00 -9.61
CA LYS A 137 -4.12 5.23 -8.90
C LYS A 137 -2.87 5.88 -9.52
N CYS A 138 -1.89 5.10 -9.97
CA CYS A 138 -0.71 5.64 -10.65
C CYS A 138 -1.07 6.35 -11.96
N TYR A 139 -1.94 5.75 -12.79
CA TYR A 139 -2.41 6.41 -14.02
C TYR A 139 -3.31 7.61 -13.74
N PHE A 140 -4.15 7.53 -12.71
CA PHE A 140 -5.02 8.63 -12.29
C PHE A 140 -4.22 9.88 -11.91
N GLU A 141 -3.16 9.74 -11.10
CA GLU A 141 -2.32 10.86 -10.68
C GLU A 141 -1.47 11.46 -11.82
N GLN A 142 -1.27 10.71 -12.90
CA GLN A 142 -0.64 11.19 -14.14
C GLN A 142 -1.63 11.84 -15.12
N GLY A 143 -2.93 11.86 -14.81
CA GLY A 143 -3.98 12.35 -15.72
C GLY A 143 -4.35 11.39 -16.85
N ALA A 144 -3.80 10.16 -16.85
CA ALA A 144 -4.13 9.10 -17.79
C ALA A 144 -5.44 8.40 -17.37
N TYR A 145 -6.55 9.13 -17.43
CA TYR A 145 -7.82 8.70 -16.83
C TYR A 145 -8.46 7.48 -17.52
N ARG A 146 -8.20 7.27 -18.82
CA ARG A 146 -8.73 6.10 -19.55
C ARG A 146 -8.06 4.81 -19.07
N GLU A 147 -6.74 4.82 -19.00
CA GLU A 147 -5.92 3.74 -18.47
C GLU A 147 -6.25 3.48 -16.99
N ALA A 148 -6.45 4.55 -16.20
CA ALA A 148 -6.89 4.43 -14.81
C ALA A 148 -8.23 3.68 -14.68
N ILE A 149 -9.22 4.02 -15.52
CA ILE A 149 -10.53 3.35 -15.56
C ILE A 149 -10.37 1.85 -15.86
N ASP A 150 -9.55 1.48 -16.85
CA ASP A 150 -9.35 0.07 -17.21
C ASP A 150 -8.84 -0.75 -16.02
N PHE A 151 -7.86 -0.22 -15.27
CA PHE A 151 -7.33 -0.88 -14.08
C PHE A 151 -8.30 -0.89 -12.90
N PHE A 152 -9.02 0.21 -12.65
CA PHE A 152 -10.04 0.25 -11.60
C PHE A 152 -11.19 -0.71 -11.89
N MET A 153 -11.62 -0.87 -13.15
CA MET A 153 -12.64 -1.84 -13.53
C MET A 153 -12.19 -3.29 -13.28
N LYS A 154 -10.91 -3.61 -13.53
CA LYS A 154 -10.35 -4.93 -13.19
C LYS A 154 -10.37 -5.18 -11.68
N ALA A 155 -10.01 -4.18 -10.86
CA ALA A 155 -10.10 -4.29 -9.40
C ALA A 155 -11.56 -4.45 -8.93
N TYR A 156 -12.49 -3.71 -9.54
CA TYR A 156 -13.92 -3.73 -9.22
C TYR A 156 -14.52 -5.13 -9.36
N VAL A 157 -14.30 -5.79 -10.50
CA VAL A 157 -14.84 -7.13 -10.76
C VAL A 157 -14.40 -8.13 -9.69
N ILE A 158 -13.13 -8.10 -9.28
CA ILE A 158 -12.62 -8.99 -8.23
C ILE A 158 -13.22 -8.64 -6.87
N ARG A 159 -13.31 -7.35 -6.53
CA ARG A 159 -13.88 -6.88 -5.26
C ARG A 159 -15.37 -7.18 -5.14
N GLN A 160 -16.09 -7.16 -6.26
CA GLN A 160 -17.51 -7.53 -6.32
C GLN A 160 -17.70 -9.01 -5.97
N VAL A 161 -16.84 -9.89 -6.47
CA VAL A 161 -16.86 -11.31 -6.11
C VAL A 161 -16.46 -11.53 -4.65
N LYS A 162 -15.49 -10.76 -4.14
CA LYS A 162 -15.06 -10.84 -2.73
C LYS A 162 -16.13 -10.34 -1.74
N GLY A 163 -17.02 -9.44 -2.17
CA GLY A 163 -18.05 -8.86 -1.31
C GLY A 163 -17.52 -7.90 -0.24
N ASP A 164 -16.31 -7.35 -0.41
CA ASP A 164 -15.77 -6.33 0.50
C ASP A 164 -16.29 -4.94 0.11
N GLU A 165 -17.37 -4.54 0.79
CA GLU A 165 -18.08 -3.29 0.56
C GLU A 165 -17.17 -2.04 0.65
N LYS A 166 -16.20 -2.03 1.58
CA LYS A 166 -15.30 -0.88 1.74
C LYS A 166 -14.36 -0.75 0.54
N LEU A 167 -13.82 -1.88 0.07
CA LEU A 167 -12.97 -1.91 -1.12
C LEU A 167 -13.76 -1.56 -2.39
N LEU A 168 -15.00 -2.02 -2.50
CA LEU A 168 -15.91 -1.68 -3.59
C LEU A 168 -16.16 -0.18 -3.65
N GLN A 169 -16.60 0.43 -2.55
CA GLN A 169 -16.85 1.88 -2.47
C GLN A 169 -15.61 2.70 -2.80
N SER A 170 -14.42 2.26 -2.35
CA SER A 170 -13.15 2.92 -2.71
C SER A 170 -12.89 2.88 -4.23
N THR A 171 -13.23 1.77 -4.88
CA THR A 171 -13.06 1.60 -6.34
C THR A 171 -14.07 2.44 -7.12
N GLU A 172 -15.33 2.42 -6.70
CA GLU A 172 -16.41 3.20 -7.31
C GLU A 172 -16.13 4.70 -7.22
N TYR A 173 -15.67 5.16 -6.06
CA TYR A 173 -15.22 6.54 -5.89
C TYR A 173 -14.10 6.88 -6.87
N ALA A 174 -13.05 6.05 -6.98
CA ALA A 174 -11.97 6.27 -7.94
C ALA A 174 -12.45 6.34 -9.40
N LEU A 175 -13.36 5.43 -9.80
CA LEU A 175 -13.98 5.43 -11.13
C LEU A 175 -14.79 6.71 -11.39
N SER A 176 -15.54 7.19 -10.40
CA SER A 176 -16.29 8.45 -10.50
C SER A 176 -15.38 9.65 -10.73
N GLN A 177 -14.22 9.69 -10.04
CA GLN A 177 -13.25 10.78 -10.20
C GLN A 177 -12.63 10.77 -11.60
N CYS A 178 -12.28 9.59 -12.12
CA CYS A 178 -11.77 9.47 -13.49
C CYS A 178 -12.78 9.96 -14.54
N LYS A 179 -14.05 9.55 -14.39
CA LYS A 179 -15.14 9.95 -15.30
C LYS A 179 -15.36 11.46 -15.28
N ALA A 180 -15.38 12.06 -14.09
CA ALA A 180 -15.52 13.51 -13.95
C ALA A 180 -14.36 14.30 -14.59
N ALA A 181 -13.14 13.75 -14.59
CA ALA A 181 -11.96 14.38 -15.18
C ALA A 181 -11.80 14.14 -16.70
N THR A 182 -12.67 13.33 -17.32
CA THR A 182 -12.64 13.03 -18.76
C THR A 182 -13.69 13.84 -19.56
N VAL A 183 -14.55 14.59 -18.87
CA VAL A 183 -15.59 15.47 -19.45
C VAL A 183 -15.02 16.88 -19.63
#